data_AF-A0A8B8A5D5-F1
#
_entry.id   AF-A0A8B8A5D5-F1
#
_cell.length_a   1.000
_cell.length_b   1.000
_cell.length_c   1.000
_cell.angle_alpha   90.00
_cell.angle_beta   90.00
_cell.angle_gamma   90.00
#
_symmetry.space_group_name_H-M   'P 1'
#
loop_
_entity.id
_entity.type
_entity.pdbx_description
1 polymer ?
#
loop_
_entity_poly.entity_id
_entity_poly.type
_entity_poly.pdbx_seq_one_letter_code
_entity_poly.pdbx_strand_id
1 'polypeptide(L)'
;MGSGGEREMFQERADDAGVIIAVLSSNFIHSRTCQQQLYYCEQRKKVVPLLMEDAQIPSWLELMLHSNTYTCVNRRDYREHLPTLLQKLLDPKARQSPNSELDEARISYAVKQLKKLLKSHLCVYVCGPTLSDSIDTQVVRALGSALCEFDDVTVVTGGGYNTEYLVSHAFLEEAQQKLRPHRVWHVLPEREQEDRTVDYPQNSDRTFQVIAFGQTYFCGNSLEERDLVVSKAIEICLLIIGDADLKSVKLAQKFSWNDHYVIPFVINKNTDSSFTEQLSQGISTEDCLALNNTDQSVEARASVFHDILTRILDNLEMEHKEEASQDIVMSPPQKLPRKSPAKSGGAGTTKTSLKSVNTIIL
;
A
#
# COMPACT_ATOMS: atom_id res chain seq x y z
N MET A 1 -16.13 9.98 33.67
CA MET A 1 -17.52 10.17 33.20
C MET A 1 -17.68 11.57 32.61
N GLY A 2 -17.15 11.82 31.42
CA GLY A 2 -17.22 13.14 30.76
C GLY A 2 -17.10 13.13 29.24
N SER A 3 -17.28 11.96 28.59
CA SER A 3 -16.88 11.77 27.18
C SER A 3 -18.03 11.69 26.17
N GLY A 4 -19.29 11.82 26.60
CA GLY A 4 -20.47 11.73 25.72
C GLY A 4 -20.71 13.03 24.93
N GLY A 5 -20.87 14.14 25.65
CA GLY A 5 -21.21 15.44 25.04
C GLY A 5 -20.11 16.01 24.14
N GLU A 6 -18.84 15.77 24.45
CA GLU A 6 -17.73 16.22 23.58
C GLU A 6 -17.66 15.44 22.27
N ARG A 7 -18.00 14.14 22.30
CA ARG A 7 -18.06 13.29 21.09
C ARG A 7 -19.25 13.67 20.21
N GLU A 8 -20.42 13.86 20.81
CA GLU A 8 -21.62 14.30 20.09
C GLU A 8 -21.40 15.68 19.46
N MET A 9 -20.81 16.63 20.20
CA MET A 9 -20.49 17.95 19.68
C MET A 9 -19.45 17.91 18.55
N PHE A 10 -18.44 17.04 18.63
CA PHE A 10 -17.49 16.86 17.54
C PHE A 10 -18.17 16.32 16.29
N GLN A 11 -18.97 15.26 16.41
CA GLN A 11 -19.67 14.64 15.28
C GLN A 11 -20.63 15.61 14.61
N GLU A 12 -21.45 16.32 15.40
CA GLU A 12 -22.38 17.33 14.90
C GLU A 12 -21.65 18.41 14.09
N ARG A 13 -20.54 18.92 14.63
CA ARG A 13 -19.73 19.90 13.89
C ARG A 13 -19.13 19.30 12.63
N ALA A 14 -18.53 18.10 12.70
CA ALA A 14 -17.91 17.44 11.55
C ALA A 14 -18.92 17.20 10.43
N ASP A 15 -20.16 16.85 10.78
CA ASP A 15 -21.25 16.66 9.84
C ASP A 15 -21.71 17.98 9.20
N ASP A 16 -21.69 19.08 9.95
CA ASP A 16 -21.99 20.43 9.46
C ASP A 16 -20.86 21.05 8.62
N ALA A 17 -19.63 20.57 8.75
CA ALA A 17 -18.47 21.12 8.05
C ALA A 17 -18.53 20.85 6.54
N GLY A 18 -18.11 21.82 5.74
CA GLY A 18 -17.94 21.66 4.29
C GLY A 18 -16.64 20.96 3.93
N VAL A 19 -15.56 21.29 4.65
CA VAL A 19 -14.21 20.74 4.53
C VAL A 19 -13.60 20.64 5.92
N ILE A 20 -12.77 19.62 6.14
CA ILE A 20 -12.01 19.43 7.38
C ILE A 20 -10.55 19.80 7.12
N ILE A 21 -9.95 20.62 7.99
CA ILE A 21 -8.52 20.90 7.97
C ILE A 21 -7.89 20.09 9.10
N ALA A 22 -7.02 19.15 8.77
CA ALA A 22 -6.29 18.35 9.75
C ALA A 22 -4.92 18.98 10.00
N VAL A 23 -4.69 19.52 11.20
CA VAL A 23 -3.43 20.18 11.54
C VAL A 23 -2.42 19.14 12.01
N LEU A 24 -1.56 18.72 11.09
CA LEU A 24 -0.55 17.69 11.32
C LEU A 24 0.61 18.28 12.11
N SER A 25 0.51 18.15 13.44
CA SER A 25 1.59 18.34 14.41
C SER A 25 1.98 16.99 15.02
N SER A 26 3.11 16.93 15.68
CA SER A 26 3.61 15.77 16.42
C SER A 26 2.59 15.33 17.47
N ASN A 27 1.98 16.27 18.19
CA ASN A 27 0.93 15.97 19.16
C ASN A 27 -0.32 15.37 18.50
N PHE A 28 -0.70 15.86 17.31
CA PHE A 28 -1.82 15.30 16.55
C PHE A 28 -1.52 13.87 16.13
N ILE A 29 -0.34 13.63 15.55
CA ILE A 29 0.10 12.35 15.01
C ILE A 29 0.11 11.26 16.09
N HIS A 30 0.54 11.59 17.30
CA HIS A 30 0.64 10.64 18.41
C HIS A 30 -0.63 10.56 19.28
N SER A 31 -1.65 11.38 19.02
CA SER A 31 -2.89 11.40 19.79
C SER A 31 -3.90 10.39 19.25
N ARG A 32 -4.20 9.34 20.02
CA ARG A 32 -5.23 8.35 19.69
C ARG A 32 -6.59 8.99 19.41
N THR A 33 -6.94 10.07 20.12
CA THR A 33 -8.20 10.79 19.91
C THR A 33 -8.21 11.48 18.54
N CYS A 34 -7.12 12.16 18.17
CA CYS A 34 -6.99 12.83 16.87
C CYS A 34 -7.02 11.82 15.71
N GLN A 35 -6.35 10.67 15.88
CA GLN A 35 -6.39 9.56 14.91
C GLN A 35 -7.83 9.08 14.66
N GLN A 36 -8.60 8.84 15.73
CA GLN A 36 -9.99 8.40 15.62
C GLN A 36 -10.89 9.45 14.97
N GLN A 37 -10.71 10.73 15.32
CA GLN A 37 -11.45 11.84 14.73
C GLN A 37 -11.13 12.03 13.25
N LEU A 38 -9.86 11.89 12.86
CA LEU A 38 -9.44 11.99 11.48
C LEU A 38 -10.02 10.85 10.64
N TYR A 39 -9.96 9.61 11.17
CA TYR A 39 -10.59 8.45 10.53
C TYR A 39 -12.10 8.63 10.35
N TYR A 40 -12.79 9.20 11.34
CA TYR A 40 -14.22 9.54 11.21
C TYR A 40 -14.48 10.53 10.06
N CYS A 41 -13.64 11.56 9.96
CA CYS A 41 -13.78 12.65 8.99
C CYS A 41 -13.43 12.24 7.56
N GLU A 42 -12.33 11.52 7.37
CA GLU A 42 -11.82 11.15 6.04
C GLU A 42 -12.85 10.35 5.22
N GLN A 43 -13.59 9.46 5.89
CA GLN A 43 -14.65 8.66 5.28
C GLN A 43 -15.92 9.45 4.88
N ARG A 44 -16.03 10.72 5.32
CA ARG A 44 -17.29 11.49 5.21
C ARG A 44 -17.12 12.83 4.52
N LYS A 45 -15.93 13.42 4.61
CA LYS A 45 -15.66 14.80 4.25
C LYS A 45 -14.32 14.89 3.55
N LYS A 46 -14.17 15.91 2.71
CA LYS A 46 -12.86 16.25 2.15
C LYS A 46 -11.97 16.77 3.26
N VAL A 47 -10.81 16.12 3.43
CA VAL A 47 -9.79 16.49 4.41
C VAL A 47 -8.65 17.18 3.69
N VAL A 48 -8.24 18.34 4.19
CA VAL A 48 -7.03 19.06 3.77
C VAL A 48 -5.99 18.91 4.87
N PRO A 49 -4.95 18.10 4.67
CA PRO A 49 -3.91 17.95 5.67
C PRO A 49 -2.92 19.11 5.60
N LEU A 50 -2.73 19.75 6.75
CA LEU A 50 -1.89 20.92 6.92
C LEU A 50 -0.68 20.58 7.78
N LEU A 51 0.50 20.53 7.16
CA LEU A 51 1.75 20.24 7.85
C LEU A 51 2.33 21.53 8.45
N MET A 52 2.29 21.64 9.79
CA MET A 52 2.71 22.84 10.52
C MET A 52 4.21 22.89 10.81
N GLU A 53 4.82 21.73 10.96
CA GLU A 53 6.22 21.54 11.34
C GLU A 53 6.86 20.46 10.48
N ASP A 54 8.18 20.32 10.54
CA ASP A 54 8.89 19.22 9.90
C ASP A 54 8.68 17.91 10.70
N ALA A 55 7.40 17.54 10.89
CA ALA A 55 7.00 16.29 11.52
C ALA A 55 7.19 15.14 10.52
N GLN A 56 7.76 14.04 11.01
CA GLN A 56 7.74 12.79 10.26
C GLN A 56 6.31 12.24 10.27
N ILE A 57 5.69 12.22 9.09
CA ILE A 57 4.36 11.64 8.93
C ILE A 57 4.50 10.12 8.95
N PRO A 58 3.81 9.42 9.86
CA PRO A 58 3.83 7.97 9.87
C PRO A 58 3.08 7.44 8.64
N SER A 59 3.52 6.28 8.14
CA SER A 59 3.00 5.70 6.90
C SER A 59 1.49 5.48 6.91
N TRP A 60 0.92 5.21 8.08
CA TRP A 60 -0.54 5.09 8.25
C TRP A 60 -1.31 6.34 7.83
N LEU A 61 -0.74 7.49 8.17
CA LEU A 61 -1.32 8.79 7.90
C LEU A 61 -1.06 9.19 6.44
N GLU A 62 0.09 8.80 5.88
CA GLU A 62 0.38 8.93 4.43
C GLU A 62 -0.61 8.15 3.58
N LEU A 63 -0.92 6.91 3.97
CA LEU A 63 -1.86 6.07 3.25
C LEU A 63 -3.30 6.58 3.36
N MET A 64 -3.73 6.98 4.55
CA MET A 64 -5.08 7.51 4.76
C MET A 64 -5.31 8.85 4.05
N LEU A 65 -4.31 9.73 4.02
CA LEU A 65 -4.44 11.05 3.39
C LEU A 65 -4.06 11.07 1.91
N HIS A 66 -3.65 9.93 1.36
CA HIS A 66 -3.13 9.76 0.01
C HIS A 66 -1.88 10.61 -0.21
N SER A 67 -0.71 9.96 -0.11
CA SER A 67 0.64 10.51 -0.35
C SER A 67 0.60 11.58 -1.46
N ASN A 68 1.00 12.82 -1.14
CA ASN A 68 1.12 14.01 -2.01
C ASN A 68 0.11 15.16 -1.79
N THR A 69 -0.78 15.09 -0.80
CA THR A 69 -1.82 16.13 -0.58
C THR A 69 -1.50 17.12 0.56
N TYR A 70 -0.30 17.06 1.16
CA TYR A 70 0.06 17.95 2.26
C TYR A 70 0.25 19.40 1.80
N THR A 71 -0.47 20.30 2.47
CA THR A 71 -0.15 21.71 2.40
C THR A 71 0.83 22.03 3.53
N CYS A 72 2.08 22.35 3.21
CA CYS A 72 3.06 22.75 4.24
C CYS A 72 2.95 24.25 4.52
N VAL A 73 2.85 24.64 5.80
CA VAL A 73 2.79 26.04 6.21
C VAL A 73 4.07 26.80 5.85
N ASN A 74 5.20 26.09 5.80
CA ASN A 74 6.51 26.64 5.43
C ASN A 74 6.65 26.94 3.93
N ARG A 75 5.69 26.54 3.08
CA ARG A 75 5.71 26.90 1.66
C ARG A 75 5.54 28.41 1.49
N ARG A 76 6.37 29.00 0.61
CA ARG A 76 6.35 30.44 0.32
C ARG A 76 4.99 30.94 -0.18
N ASP A 77 4.26 30.08 -0.89
CA ASP A 77 2.95 30.36 -1.48
C ASP A 77 1.77 29.91 -0.59
N TYR A 78 2.02 29.38 0.62
CA TYR A 78 0.99 28.80 1.49
C TYR A 78 -0.22 29.72 1.71
N ARG A 79 0.03 31.00 2.02
CA ARG A 79 -1.02 31.99 2.35
C ARG A 79 -1.96 32.28 1.18
N GLU A 80 -1.50 32.07 -0.06
CA GLU A 80 -2.30 32.24 -1.27
C GLU A 80 -2.91 30.91 -1.71
N HIS A 81 -2.17 29.81 -1.53
CA HIS A 81 -2.56 28.47 -1.92
C HIS A 81 -3.73 27.91 -1.10
N LEU A 82 -3.64 27.96 0.25
CA LEU A 82 -4.65 27.34 1.10
C LEU A 82 -6.04 27.97 0.93
N PRO A 83 -6.23 29.31 0.94
CA PRO A 83 -7.55 29.90 0.70
C PRO A 83 -8.10 29.53 -0.68
N THR A 84 -7.25 29.51 -1.71
CA THR A 84 -7.64 29.12 -3.07
C THR A 84 -8.09 27.65 -3.12
N LEU A 85 -7.37 26.76 -2.44
CA LEU A 85 -7.73 25.34 -2.31
C LEU A 85 -9.07 25.18 -1.57
N LEU A 86 -9.25 25.84 -0.43
CA LEU A 86 -10.49 25.78 0.34
C LEU A 86 -11.67 26.33 -0.45
N GLN A 87 -11.51 27.46 -1.13
CA GLN A 87 -12.55 28.03 -1.97
C GLN A 87 -12.96 27.06 -3.09
N LYS A 88 -12.00 26.37 -3.72
CA LYS A 88 -12.28 25.33 -4.72
C LYS A 88 -13.02 24.14 -4.12
N LEU A 89 -12.64 23.68 -2.93
CA LEU A 89 -13.28 22.53 -2.28
C LEU A 89 -14.69 22.83 -1.78
N LEU A 90 -14.96 24.09 -1.41
CA LEU A 90 -16.25 24.55 -0.88
C LEU A 90 -17.21 25.06 -1.96
N ASP A 91 -16.74 25.32 -3.19
CA ASP A 91 -17.59 25.77 -4.28
C ASP A 91 -18.40 24.59 -4.87
N PRO A 92 -19.74 24.56 -4.72
CA PRO A 92 -20.57 23.48 -5.26
C PRO A 92 -20.58 23.43 -6.80
N LYS A 93 -20.11 24.49 -7.47
CA LYS A 93 -19.97 24.56 -8.93
C LYS A 93 -18.56 24.19 -9.39
N ALA A 94 -17.58 24.21 -8.49
CA ALA A 94 -16.27 23.70 -8.80
C ALA A 94 -16.40 22.18 -8.96
N ARG A 95 -16.35 21.72 -10.20
CA ARG A 95 -16.04 20.31 -10.46
C ARG A 95 -14.63 20.12 -9.90
N GLN A 96 -14.53 19.43 -8.77
CA GLN A 96 -13.24 18.90 -8.34
C GLN A 96 -12.65 18.16 -9.54
N SER A 97 -11.38 18.40 -9.84
CA SER A 97 -10.78 17.79 -11.02
C SER A 97 -11.01 16.28 -10.92
N PRO A 98 -11.51 15.61 -11.96
CA PRO A 98 -11.71 14.17 -11.93
C PRO A 98 -10.40 13.42 -11.68
N ASN A 99 -9.25 14.09 -11.69
CA ASN A 99 -7.92 13.55 -11.44
C ASN A 99 -7.85 12.56 -10.27
N SER A 100 -8.41 12.84 -9.08
CA SER A 100 -8.31 11.86 -7.97
C SER A 100 -9.11 10.57 -8.24
N GLU A 101 -10.31 10.68 -8.81
CA GLU A 101 -11.13 9.53 -9.20
C GLU A 101 -10.55 8.81 -10.42
N LEU A 102 -9.95 9.56 -11.35
CA LEU A 102 -9.23 9.03 -12.51
C LEU A 102 -7.93 8.34 -12.09
N ASP A 103 -7.24 8.86 -11.08
CA ASP A 103 -6.04 8.28 -10.49
C ASP A 103 -6.41 6.96 -9.81
N GLU A 104 -7.48 6.93 -9.01
CA GLU A 104 -7.97 5.70 -8.40
C GLU A 104 -8.45 4.68 -9.45
N ALA A 105 -9.17 5.11 -10.48
CA ALA A 105 -9.59 4.25 -11.59
C ALA A 105 -8.39 3.69 -12.38
N ARG A 106 -7.35 4.51 -12.58
CA ARG A 106 -6.10 4.12 -13.24
C ARG A 106 -5.32 3.12 -12.40
N ILE A 107 -5.18 3.35 -11.09
CA ILE A 107 -4.57 2.40 -10.16
C ILE A 107 -5.37 1.09 -10.15
N SER A 108 -6.70 1.15 -10.03
CA SER A 108 -7.58 -0.03 -10.06
C SER A 108 -7.47 -0.82 -11.36
N TYR A 109 -7.35 -0.12 -12.50
CA TYR A 109 -7.10 -0.75 -13.79
C TYR A 109 -5.73 -1.43 -13.83
N ALA A 110 -4.67 -0.77 -13.37
CA ALA A 110 -3.32 -1.34 -13.31
C ALA A 110 -3.26 -2.57 -12.40
N VAL A 111 -3.90 -2.53 -11.22
CA VAL A 111 -4.06 -3.67 -10.31
C VAL A 111 -4.73 -4.84 -11.02
N LYS A 112 -5.83 -4.59 -11.72
CA LYS A 112 -6.55 -5.63 -12.49
C LYS A 112 -5.69 -6.24 -13.59
N GLN A 113 -4.87 -5.43 -14.27
CA GLN A 113 -3.97 -5.94 -15.31
C GLN A 113 -2.83 -6.75 -14.70
N LEU A 114 -2.24 -6.29 -13.60
CA LEU A 114 -1.18 -7.01 -12.90
C LEU A 114 -1.69 -8.36 -12.37
N LYS A 115 -2.85 -8.41 -11.71
CA LYS A 115 -3.47 -9.68 -11.28
C LYS A 115 -3.70 -10.65 -12.45
N LYS A 116 -4.20 -10.14 -13.59
CA LYS A 116 -4.39 -10.94 -14.82
C LYS A 116 -3.09 -11.44 -15.45
N LEU A 117 -1.99 -10.73 -15.23
CA LEU A 117 -0.69 -11.05 -15.78
C LEU A 117 -0.02 -12.19 -15.00
N LEU A 118 -0.06 -12.09 -13.67
CA LEU A 118 0.71 -12.99 -12.79
C LEU A 118 0.18 -14.42 -12.79
N LYS A 119 -1.15 -14.63 -12.87
CA LYS A 119 -1.86 -15.93 -13.03
C LYS A 119 -1.38 -17.14 -12.19
N SER A 120 -0.50 -16.93 -11.21
CA SER A 120 0.09 -17.98 -10.38
C SER A 120 -0.79 -18.21 -9.15
N HIS A 121 -0.75 -19.43 -8.62
CA HIS A 121 -1.34 -19.73 -7.32
C HIS A 121 -0.60 -19.03 -6.18
N LEU A 122 0.73 -18.90 -6.29
CA LEU A 122 1.56 -18.22 -5.30
C LEU A 122 2.33 -17.08 -5.95
N CYS A 123 2.08 -15.83 -5.52
CA CYS A 123 2.84 -14.66 -5.95
C CYS A 123 3.48 -13.99 -4.73
N VAL A 124 4.81 -13.92 -4.71
CA VAL A 124 5.57 -13.31 -3.61
C VAL A 124 6.26 -12.07 -4.14
N TYR A 125 5.89 -10.90 -3.62
CA TYR A 125 6.58 -9.65 -3.89
C TYR A 125 7.77 -9.51 -2.93
N VAL A 126 8.97 -9.37 -3.48
CA VAL A 126 10.21 -9.22 -2.70
C VAL A 126 10.66 -7.77 -2.72
N CYS A 127 10.89 -7.21 -1.54
CA CYS A 127 11.53 -5.91 -1.35
C CYS A 127 12.54 -5.95 -0.22
N GLY A 128 13.52 -5.06 -0.28
CA GLY A 128 14.53 -4.87 0.75
C GLY A 128 15.63 -3.93 0.26
N PRO A 129 16.75 -3.84 1.00
CA PRO A 129 17.74 -2.81 0.77
C PRO A 129 18.33 -2.89 -0.64
N THR A 130 18.24 -1.77 -1.36
CA THR A 130 18.88 -1.55 -2.67
C THR A 130 20.33 -1.13 -2.53
N LEU A 131 20.75 -0.66 -1.36
CA LEU A 131 22.10 -0.20 -1.04
C LEU A 131 22.49 -0.73 0.32
N SER A 132 23.45 -1.66 0.38
CA SER A 132 24.19 -1.93 1.61
C SER A 132 25.37 -2.87 1.34
N ASP A 133 26.54 -2.49 1.87
CA ASP A 133 27.74 -3.34 1.92
C ASP A 133 27.63 -4.45 2.99
N SER A 134 26.61 -4.37 3.87
CA SER A 134 26.38 -5.31 4.97
C SER A 134 25.36 -6.41 4.65
N ILE A 135 24.87 -6.50 3.40
CA ILE A 135 23.93 -7.56 3.01
C ILE A 135 24.68 -8.90 2.94
N ASP A 136 24.29 -9.83 3.80
CA ASP A 136 24.72 -11.23 3.66
C ASP A 136 24.09 -11.86 2.42
N THR A 137 24.85 -11.82 1.33
CA THR A 137 24.41 -12.34 0.02
C THR A 137 24.09 -13.83 0.05
N GLN A 138 24.71 -14.63 0.93
CA GLN A 138 24.44 -16.07 0.99
C GLN A 138 23.03 -16.31 1.54
N VAL A 139 22.67 -15.57 2.59
CA VAL A 139 21.34 -15.62 3.20
C VAL A 139 20.26 -15.22 2.19
N VAL A 140 20.46 -14.11 1.48
CA VAL A 140 19.49 -13.62 0.48
C VAL A 140 19.32 -14.60 -0.68
N ARG A 141 20.42 -15.20 -1.16
CA ARG A 141 20.36 -16.20 -2.24
C ARG A 141 19.63 -17.46 -1.79
N ALA A 142 19.84 -17.92 -0.55
CA ALA A 142 19.15 -19.09 -0.01
C ALA A 142 17.62 -18.91 0.05
N LEU A 143 17.13 -17.69 0.29
CA LEU A 143 15.69 -17.38 0.17
C LEU A 143 15.17 -17.55 -1.26
N GLY A 144 15.94 -17.09 -2.26
CA GLY A 144 15.62 -17.32 -3.66
C GLY A 144 15.55 -18.81 -4.02
N SER A 145 16.51 -19.61 -3.54
CA SER A 145 16.49 -21.06 -3.70
C SER A 145 15.31 -21.72 -2.99
N ALA A 146 14.97 -21.28 -1.77
CA ALA A 146 13.84 -21.81 -1.00
C ALA A 146 12.48 -21.55 -1.69
N LEU A 147 12.32 -20.37 -2.33
CA LEU A 147 11.14 -20.09 -3.15
C LEU A 147 11.02 -21.10 -4.30
N CYS A 148 12.13 -21.58 -4.87
CA CYS A 148 12.11 -22.53 -5.97
C CYS A 148 11.60 -23.93 -5.58
N GLU A 149 11.43 -24.24 -4.29
CA GLU A 149 10.84 -25.52 -3.86
C GLU A 149 9.34 -25.62 -4.19
N PHE A 150 8.65 -24.49 -4.32
CA PHE A 150 7.24 -24.43 -4.70
C PHE A 150 7.05 -24.59 -6.22
N ASP A 151 6.12 -25.46 -6.64
CA ASP A 151 5.93 -25.81 -8.05
C ASP A 151 5.29 -24.69 -8.90
N ASP A 152 4.43 -23.84 -8.31
CA ASP A 152 3.70 -22.76 -9.01
C ASP A 152 3.87 -21.39 -8.34
N VAL A 153 5.12 -21.04 -8.02
CA VAL A 153 5.47 -19.72 -7.49
C VAL A 153 5.86 -18.74 -8.59
N THR A 154 5.44 -17.49 -8.42
CA THR A 154 5.91 -16.34 -9.18
C THR A 154 6.59 -15.37 -8.23
N VAL A 155 7.87 -15.09 -8.50
CA VAL A 155 8.65 -14.09 -7.76
C VAL A 155 8.48 -12.75 -8.45
N VAL A 156 7.95 -11.78 -7.72
CA VAL A 156 7.77 -10.41 -8.20
C VAL A 156 8.72 -9.49 -7.46
N THR A 157 9.35 -8.55 -8.15
CA THR A 157 10.24 -7.55 -7.55
C THR A 157 9.96 -6.17 -8.12
N GLY A 158 10.58 -5.16 -7.51
CA GLY A 158 10.60 -3.80 -8.04
C GLY A 158 11.68 -3.53 -9.09
N GLY A 159 12.53 -4.52 -9.44
CA GLY A 159 13.65 -4.35 -10.37
C GLY A 159 14.83 -3.56 -9.80
N GLY A 160 14.92 -3.42 -8.48
CA GLY A 160 16.03 -2.77 -7.78
C GLY A 160 17.31 -3.62 -7.76
N TYR A 161 18.41 -2.98 -7.42
CA TYR A 161 19.69 -3.67 -7.21
C TYR A 161 19.71 -4.45 -5.87
N ASN A 162 20.81 -5.17 -5.64
CA ASN A 162 21.09 -5.91 -4.42
C ASN A 162 19.98 -6.91 -4.05
N THR A 163 19.18 -6.64 -3.03
CA THR A 163 18.25 -7.63 -2.46
C THR A 163 17.31 -8.22 -3.51
N GLU A 164 16.62 -7.34 -4.25
CA GLU A 164 15.66 -7.76 -5.27
C GLU A 164 16.33 -8.56 -6.40
N TYR A 165 17.50 -8.09 -6.85
CA TYR A 165 18.32 -8.78 -7.84
C TYR A 165 18.78 -10.15 -7.32
N LEU A 166 19.34 -10.24 -6.12
CA LEU A 166 19.93 -11.45 -5.56
C LEU A 166 18.90 -12.54 -5.34
N VAL A 167 17.73 -12.22 -4.79
CA VAL A 167 16.65 -13.20 -4.58
C VAL A 167 16.12 -13.69 -5.92
N SER A 168 15.76 -12.78 -6.82
CA SER A 168 15.15 -13.15 -8.10
C SER A 168 16.11 -13.89 -9.02
N HIS A 169 17.40 -13.53 -8.99
CA HIS A 169 18.44 -14.24 -9.75
C HIS A 169 18.74 -15.62 -9.18
N ALA A 170 18.84 -15.77 -7.85
CA ALA A 170 19.05 -17.08 -7.23
C ALA A 170 17.86 -18.03 -7.48
N PHE A 171 16.64 -17.52 -7.39
CA PHE A 171 15.43 -18.26 -7.79
C PHE A 171 15.49 -18.71 -9.26
N LEU A 172 15.88 -17.81 -10.17
CA LEU A 172 15.98 -18.13 -11.60
C LEU A 172 17.04 -19.21 -11.87
N GLU A 173 18.23 -19.10 -11.26
CA GLU A 173 19.31 -20.08 -11.39
C GLU A 173 18.87 -21.46 -10.88
N GLU A 174 18.25 -21.53 -9.71
CA GLU A 174 17.74 -22.77 -9.12
C GLU A 174 16.64 -23.40 -9.99
N ALA A 175 15.70 -22.59 -10.49
CA ALA A 175 14.62 -23.05 -11.35
C ALA A 175 15.15 -23.62 -12.68
N GLN A 176 16.19 -22.99 -13.26
CA GLN A 176 16.85 -23.49 -14.45
C GLN A 176 17.54 -24.83 -14.21
N GLN A 177 18.25 -24.98 -13.08
CA GLN A 177 18.90 -26.24 -12.70
C GLN A 177 17.87 -27.37 -12.49
N LYS A 178 16.74 -27.06 -11.88
CA LYS A 178 15.63 -28.00 -11.65
C LYS A 178 14.72 -28.20 -12.86
N LEU A 179 14.99 -27.55 -13.99
CA LEU A 179 14.16 -27.57 -15.21
C LEU A 179 12.69 -27.19 -14.94
N ARG A 180 12.47 -26.27 -14.00
CA ARG A 180 11.15 -25.76 -13.61
C ARG A 180 10.78 -24.49 -14.38
N PRO A 181 9.48 -24.18 -14.51
CA PRO A 181 9.05 -22.88 -15.01
C PRO A 181 9.63 -21.76 -14.13
N HIS A 182 10.34 -20.82 -14.74
CA HIS A 182 10.90 -19.68 -14.04
C HIS A 182 10.00 -18.45 -14.26
N ARG A 183 9.21 -18.11 -13.25
CA ARG A 183 8.29 -16.96 -13.29
C ARG A 183 8.83 -15.83 -12.44
N VAL A 184 9.74 -15.06 -13.02
CA VAL A 184 10.24 -13.82 -12.42
C VAL A 184 9.62 -12.64 -13.14
N TRP A 185 8.99 -11.74 -12.38
CA TRP A 185 8.46 -10.48 -12.87
C TRP A 185 9.10 -9.28 -12.14
N HIS A 186 9.47 -8.26 -12.91
CA HIS A 186 9.96 -6.99 -12.41
C HIS A 186 8.90 -5.92 -12.71
N VAL A 187 8.32 -5.33 -11.67
CA VAL A 187 7.29 -4.31 -11.76
C VAL A 187 7.92 -2.94 -11.53
N LEU A 188 8.09 -2.20 -12.62
CA LEU A 188 8.77 -0.91 -12.65
C LEU A 188 7.78 0.22 -12.98
N PRO A 189 7.96 1.44 -12.47
CA PRO A 189 7.22 2.58 -13.01
C PRO A 189 7.77 2.96 -14.39
N GLU A 190 6.96 3.62 -15.20
CA GLU A 190 7.38 4.14 -16.51
C GLU A 190 8.48 5.21 -16.34
N ARG A 191 8.41 6.00 -15.27
CA ARG A 191 9.30 7.13 -14.99
C ARG A 191 9.38 7.43 -13.50
N GLU A 192 10.46 8.09 -13.08
CA GLU A 192 10.56 8.73 -11.76
C GLU A 192 11.30 10.07 -11.92
N GLN A 193 10.75 11.17 -11.39
CA GLN A 193 11.35 12.49 -11.60
C GLN A 193 12.71 12.63 -10.91
N GLU A 194 12.82 12.00 -9.74
CA GLU A 194 14.04 11.94 -8.96
C GLU A 194 15.09 11.01 -9.60
N ASP A 195 16.36 11.30 -9.35
CA ASP A 195 17.44 10.41 -9.74
C ASP A 195 17.44 9.17 -8.86
N ARG A 196 17.22 8.02 -9.49
CA ARG A 196 17.16 6.71 -8.87
C ARG A 196 18.21 5.75 -9.43
N THR A 197 19.20 6.25 -10.19
CA THR A 197 20.24 5.43 -10.82
C THR A 197 21.07 4.60 -9.84
N VAL A 198 21.11 5.02 -8.58
CA VAL A 198 21.80 4.32 -7.49
C VAL A 198 20.99 3.11 -6.99
N ASP A 199 19.66 3.19 -7.04
CA ASP A 199 18.76 2.14 -6.53
C ASP A 199 18.26 1.20 -7.65
N TYR A 200 18.17 1.72 -8.88
CA TYR A 200 17.54 1.07 -10.03
C TYR A 200 18.25 1.40 -11.35
N PRO A 201 18.06 0.59 -12.41
CA PRO A 201 18.53 0.91 -13.75
C PRO A 201 17.64 1.97 -14.41
N GLN A 202 17.92 3.25 -14.10
CA GLN A 202 17.22 4.40 -14.65
C GLN A 202 18.02 5.03 -15.81
N ASN A 203 17.33 5.42 -16.88
CA ASN A 203 17.88 6.15 -18.03
C ASN A 203 18.07 7.64 -17.70
N SER A 204 18.88 8.33 -18.51
CA SER A 204 19.10 9.78 -18.40
C SER A 204 17.84 10.61 -18.65
N ASP A 205 16.86 10.07 -19.37
CA ASP A 205 15.55 10.69 -19.60
C ASP A 205 14.54 10.44 -18.46
N ARG A 206 15.00 9.83 -17.36
CA ARG A 206 14.23 9.49 -16.14
C ARG A 206 13.29 8.28 -16.27
N THR A 207 13.26 7.60 -17.42
CA THR A 207 12.55 6.32 -17.58
C THR A 207 13.34 5.16 -17.00
N PHE A 208 12.69 4.03 -16.71
CA PHE A 208 13.37 2.82 -16.23
C PHE A 208 13.69 1.87 -17.38
N GLN A 209 14.81 1.16 -17.26
CA GLN A 209 15.24 0.16 -18.23
C GLN A 209 14.52 -1.18 -18.02
N VAL A 210 14.40 -1.95 -19.08
CA VAL A 210 13.99 -3.36 -18.99
C VAL A 210 15.09 -4.15 -18.28
N ILE A 211 14.71 -4.96 -17.29
CA ILE A 211 15.66 -5.81 -16.57
C ILE A 211 16.13 -6.95 -17.48
N ALA A 212 17.43 -7.26 -17.44
CA ALA A 212 18.07 -8.18 -18.39
C ALA A 212 17.61 -9.64 -18.27
N PHE A 213 16.95 -10.01 -17.18
CA PHE A 213 16.38 -11.34 -16.95
C PHE A 213 14.94 -11.22 -16.42
N GLY A 214 14.22 -12.35 -16.42
CA GLY A 214 12.80 -12.37 -16.07
C GLY A 214 11.95 -11.60 -17.10
N GLN A 215 10.76 -11.21 -16.68
CA GLN A 215 9.84 -10.40 -17.48
C GLN A 215 9.66 -9.04 -16.80
N THR A 216 9.60 -7.95 -17.59
CA THR A 216 9.38 -6.61 -17.05
C THR A 216 7.96 -6.14 -17.37
N TYR A 217 7.27 -5.61 -16.38
CA TYR A 217 5.97 -4.94 -16.53
C TYR A 217 6.07 -3.51 -16.02
N PHE A 218 5.78 -2.55 -16.90
CA PHE A 218 5.74 -1.14 -16.51
C PHE A 218 4.34 -0.78 -16.00
N CYS A 219 4.25 -0.25 -14.78
CA CYS A 219 3.00 0.27 -14.22
C CYS A 219 3.21 1.49 -13.32
N GLY A 220 2.36 2.50 -13.50
CA GLY A 220 2.45 3.75 -12.77
C GLY A 220 3.52 4.69 -13.33
N ASN A 221 3.43 5.97 -12.93
CA ASN A 221 4.27 7.07 -13.42
C ASN A 221 5.30 7.54 -12.38
N SER A 222 5.36 6.85 -11.25
CA SER A 222 6.29 7.08 -10.15
C SER A 222 6.43 5.79 -9.34
N LEU A 223 7.48 5.69 -8.52
CA LEU A 223 7.64 4.59 -7.58
C LEU A 223 6.46 4.49 -6.62
N GLU A 224 5.88 5.63 -6.22
CA GLU A 224 4.72 5.67 -5.32
C GLU A 224 3.47 5.05 -5.98
N GLU A 225 3.18 5.39 -7.24
CA GLU A 225 2.08 4.77 -7.99
C GLU A 225 2.31 3.27 -8.17
N ARG A 226 3.54 2.87 -8.51
CA ARG A 226 3.92 1.45 -8.63
C ARG A 226 3.69 0.70 -7.33
N ASP A 227 4.17 1.26 -6.22
CA ASP A 227 4.06 0.69 -4.88
C ASP A 227 2.58 0.49 -4.47
N LEU A 228 1.71 1.45 -4.80
CA LEU A 228 0.26 1.34 -4.59
C LEU A 228 -0.38 0.25 -5.45
N VAL A 229 0.08 0.05 -6.69
CA VAL A 229 -0.42 -1.01 -7.57
C VAL A 229 -0.01 -2.38 -7.05
N VAL A 230 1.26 -2.60 -6.73
CA VAL A 230 1.75 -3.91 -6.29
C VAL A 230 1.17 -4.32 -4.94
N SER A 231 1.08 -3.38 -4.00
CA SER A 231 0.52 -3.63 -2.65
C SER A 231 -0.99 -3.88 -2.62
N LYS A 232 -1.71 -3.60 -3.71
CA LYS A 232 -3.14 -3.98 -3.89
C LYS A 232 -3.32 -5.23 -4.75
N ALA A 233 -2.29 -5.61 -5.49
CA ALA A 233 -2.36 -6.67 -6.49
C ALA A 233 -1.81 -8.01 -5.99
N ILE A 234 -0.87 -8.00 -5.04
CA ILE A 234 -0.12 -9.18 -4.61
C ILE A 234 -0.34 -9.37 -3.11
N GLU A 235 -0.71 -10.58 -2.72
CA GLU A 235 -1.15 -10.92 -1.35
C GLU A 235 -0.01 -11.21 -0.38
N ILE A 236 1.22 -11.42 -0.88
CA ILE A 236 2.37 -11.79 -0.05
C ILE A 236 3.54 -10.86 -0.36
N CYS A 237 4.05 -10.19 0.68
CA CYS A 237 5.28 -9.41 0.65
C CYS A 237 6.35 -10.07 1.51
N LEU A 238 7.48 -10.43 0.90
CA LEU A 238 8.72 -10.78 1.59
C LEU A 238 9.54 -9.50 1.78
N LEU A 239 9.55 -8.99 3.01
CA LEU A 239 10.36 -7.83 3.38
C LEU A 239 11.69 -8.30 3.95
N ILE A 240 12.76 -8.07 3.21
CA ILE A 240 14.12 -8.33 3.67
C ILE A 240 14.63 -7.08 4.38
N ILE A 241 15.01 -7.24 5.65
CA ILE A 241 15.40 -6.14 6.54
C ILE A 241 16.91 -6.20 6.76
N GLY A 242 17.59 -5.13 6.32
CA GLY A 242 18.99 -4.84 6.65
C GLY A 242 19.13 -3.55 7.44
N ASP A 243 20.33 -2.96 7.42
CA ASP A 243 20.56 -1.67 8.08
C ASP A 243 19.88 -0.53 7.29
N ALA A 244 18.93 0.17 7.93
CA ALA A 244 18.38 1.46 7.50
C ALA A 244 17.59 1.53 6.16
N ASP A 245 16.80 0.50 5.81
CA ASP A 245 15.92 0.58 4.62
C ASP A 245 14.48 1.02 4.94
N LEU A 246 14.29 2.33 5.13
CA LEU A 246 12.97 2.92 5.35
C LEU A 246 12.05 2.80 4.12
N LYS A 247 12.58 2.66 2.90
CA LYS A 247 11.76 2.63 1.67
C LYS A 247 11.01 1.30 1.55
N SER A 248 11.70 0.18 1.69
CA SER A 248 11.05 -1.14 1.61
C SER A 248 10.10 -1.37 2.77
N VAL A 249 10.40 -0.82 3.95
CA VAL A 249 9.49 -0.80 5.10
C VAL A 249 8.19 -0.08 4.75
N LYS A 250 8.29 1.13 4.18
CA LYS A 250 7.09 1.89 3.77
C LYS A 250 6.25 1.09 2.78
N LEU A 251 6.89 0.40 1.83
CA LEU A 251 6.19 -0.47 0.89
C LEU A 251 5.49 -1.64 1.60
N ALA A 252 6.19 -2.36 2.47
CA ALA A 252 5.62 -3.46 3.25
C ALA A 252 4.43 -3.01 4.13
N GLN A 253 4.48 -1.80 4.68
CA GLN A 253 3.34 -1.22 5.40
C GLN A 253 2.13 -1.03 4.49
N LYS A 254 2.31 -0.72 3.20
CA LYS A 254 1.19 -0.67 2.24
C LYS A 254 0.57 -2.05 2.04
N PHE A 255 1.36 -3.13 2.02
CA PHE A 255 0.82 -4.49 1.97
C PHE A 255 -0.01 -4.81 3.21
N SER A 256 0.54 -4.54 4.40
CA SER A 256 -0.20 -4.71 5.66
C SER A 256 -1.50 -3.89 5.68
N TRP A 257 -1.51 -2.69 5.09
CA TRP A 257 -2.71 -1.86 4.95
C TRP A 257 -3.81 -2.45 4.07
N ASN A 258 -3.43 -3.28 3.10
CA ASN A 258 -4.35 -3.96 2.20
C ASN A 258 -4.68 -5.38 2.70
N ASP A 259 -4.48 -5.64 4.00
CA ASP A 259 -4.71 -6.93 4.64
C ASP A 259 -3.93 -8.08 3.97
N HIS A 260 -2.76 -7.78 3.42
CA HIS A 260 -1.87 -8.77 2.80
C HIS A 260 -0.82 -9.29 3.79
N TYR A 261 -0.32 -10.49 3.54
CA TYR A 261 0.73 -11.10 4.33
C TYR A 261 2.05 -10.36 4.13
N VAL A 262 2.73 -10.09 5.24
CA VAL A 262 4.05 -9.47 5.23
C VAL A 262 4.99 -10.35 6.05
N ILE A 263 6.00 -10.90 5.39
CA ILE A 263 7.01 -11.80 5.95
C ILE A 263 8.29 -11.01 6.18
N PRO A 264 8.56 -10.50 7.40
CA PRO A 264 9.81 -9.82 7.70
C PRO A 264 10.94 -10.84 7.86
N PHE A 265 12.03 -10.62 7.14
CA PHE A 265 13.24 -11.44 7.19
C PHE A 265 14.46 -10.57 7.51
N VAL A 266 14.98 -10.69 8.73
CA VAL A 266 16.11 -9.91 9.25
C VAL A 266 17.43 -10.54 8.84
N ILE A 267 18.28 -9.78 8.15
CA ILE A 267 19.63 -10.24 7.79
C ILE A 267 20.64 -9.88 8.88
N ASN A 268 20.50 -8.71 9.51
CA ASN A 268 21.48 -8.17 10.44
C ASN A 268 20.98 -8.16 11.89
N LYS A 269 21.85 -8.49 12.85
CA LYS A 269 21.50 -8.61 14.29
C LYS A 269 21.05 -7.31 14.96
N ASN A 270 21.22 -6.16 14.30
CA ASN A 270 20.98 -4.85 14.89
C ASN A 270 19.54 -4.34 14.69
N THR A 271 18.65 -5.12 14.09
CA THR A 271 17.26 -4.74 13.88
C THR A 271 16.43 -4.93 15.15
N ASP A 272 15.62 -3.92 15.50
CA ASP A 272 14.69 -3.98 16.63
C ASP A 272 13.59 -5.04 16.39
N SER A 273 13.40 -5.96 17.34
CA SER A 273 12.40 -7.04 17.25
C SER A 273 10.96 -6.52 17.36
N SER A 274 10.74 -5.39 18.05
CA SER A 274 9.42 -4.78 18.13
C SER A 274 8.91 -4.29 16.77
N PHE A 275 9.84 -3.99 15.88
CA PHE A 275 9.56 -3.54 14.52
C PHE A 275 9.09 -4.67 13.61
N THR A 276 9.71 -5.86 13.73
CA THR A 276 9.30 -7.04 12.95
C THR A 276 7.92 -7.54 13.36
N GLU A 277 7.59 -7.48 14.65
CA GLU A 277 6.27 -7.88 15.17
C GLU A 277 5.14 -7.00 14.65
N GLN A 278 5.39 -5.70 14.50
CA GLN A 278 4.39 -4.77 13.94
C GLN A 278 4.10 -5.01 12.46
N LEU A 279 5.07 -5.57 11.73
CA LEU A 279 4.94 -5.80 10.29
C LEU A 279 4.50 -7.22 9.96
N SER A 280 4.63 -8.19 10.86
CA SER A 280 4.29 -9.61 10.63
C SER A 280 2.78 -9.85 10.58
N GLN A 281 2.12 -9.32 9.54
CA GLN A 281 0.70 -9.53 9.29
C GLN A 281 0.44 -10.96 8.83
N GLY A 282 -0.40 -11.69 9.57
CA GLY A 282 -0.82 -13.06 9.23
C GLY A 282 0.21 -14.15 9.53
N ILE A 283 1.25 -13.86 10.32
CA ILE A 283 2.29 -14.82 10.73
C ILE A 283 2.29 -14.94 12.24
N SER A 284 2.49 -16.14 12.77
CA SER A 284 2.58 -16.33 14.21
C SER A 284 3.86 -15.71 14.78
N THR A 285 3.80 -15.23 16.03
CA THR A 285 4.98 -14.68 16.71
C THR A 285 6.10 -15.71 16.83
N GLU A 286 5.78 -16.98 17.05
CA GLU A 286 6.76 -18.08 17.13
C GLU A 286 7.50 -18.26 15.81
N ASP A 287 6.78 -18.27 14.70
CA ASP A 287 7.36 -18.38 13.36
C ASP A 287 8.23 -17.17 13.03
N CYS A 288 7.77 -15.96 13.37
CA CYS A 288 8.53 -14.73 13.16
C CYS A 288 9.84 -14.72 13.95
N LEU A 289 9.81 -15.17 15.21
CA LEU A 289 11.01 -15.31 16.05
C LEU A 289 11.97 -16.38 15.50
N ALA A 290 11.45 -17.53 15.07
CA ALA A 290 12.26 -18.60 14.50
C ALA A 290 12.91 -18.16 13.18
N LEU A 291 12.16 -17.51 12.29
CA LEU A 291 12.62 -17.00 11.01
C LEU A 291 13.73 -15.96 11.17
N ASN A 292 13.63 -15.12 12.20
CA ASN A 292 14.54 -14.00 12.45
C ASN A 292 15.63 -14.33 13.48
N ASN A 293 15.76 -15.59 13.88
CA ASN A 293 16.85 -16.04 14.75
C ASN A 293 18.17 -16.11 13.99
N THR A 294 18.91 -15.02 14.02
CA THR A 294 20.23 -14.88 13.35
C THR A 294 21.34 -15.79 13.91
N ASP A 295 21.10 -16.53 14.99
CA ASP A 295 22.04 -17.54 15.50
C ASP A 295 21.84 -18.92 14.83
N GLN A 296 20.74 -19.12 14.09
CA GLN A 296 20.50 -20.32 13.30
C GLN A 296 21.22 -20.28 11.96
N SER A 297 21.45 -21.47 11.37
CA SER A 297 22.00 -21.55 10.02
C SER A 297 21.01 -21.01 8.98
N VAL A 298 21.54 -20.64 7.82
CA VAL A 298 20.74 -20.11 6.71
C VAL A 298 19.68 -21.11 6.25
N GLU A 299 20.03 -22.39 6.21
CA GLU A 299 19.17 -23.49 5.80
C GLU A 299 18.02 -23.71 6.79
N ALA A 300 18.30 -23.62 8.09
CA ALA A 300 17.27 -23.72 9.12
C ALA A 300 16.24 -22.58 8.98
N ARG A 301 16.70 -21.35 8.78
CA ARG A 301 15.83 -20.18 8.57
C ARG A 301 15.04 -20.27 7.26
N ALA A 302 15.67 -20.75 6.20
CA ALA A 302 15.01 -21.00 4.92
C ALA A 302 13.93 -22.10 5.03
N SER A 303 14.16 -23.12 5.86
CA SER A 303 13.15 -24.14 6.17
C SER A 303 11.95 -23.53 6.89
N VAL A 304 12.18 -22.68 7.91
CA VAL A 304 11.09 -21.97 8.61
C VAL A 304 10.31 -21.08 7.63
N PHE A 305 11.00 -20.37 6.74
CA PHE A 305 10.38 -19.57 5.69
C PHE A 305 9.47 -20.40 4.79
N HIS A 306 9.94 -21.56 4.35
CA HIS A 306 9.15 -22.50 3.55
C HIS A 306 7.88 -22.96 4.30
N ASP A 307 7.98 -23.29 5.58
CA ASP A 307 6.84 -23.72 6.40
C ASP A 307 5.82 -22.60 6.62
N ILE A 308 6.29 -21.35 6.78
CA ILE A 308 5.42 -20.15 6.80
C ILE A 308 4.67 -20.01 5.48
N LEU A 309 5.38 -20.02 4.35
CA LEU A 309 4.76 -19.87 3.02
C LEU A 309 3.75 -20.99 2.71
N THR A 310 4.05 -22.23 3.11
CA THR A 310 3.13 -23.36 2.93
C THR A 310 1.81 -23.11 3.66
N ARG A 311 1.86 -22.66 4.92
CA ARG A 311 0.65 -22.33 5.69
C ARG A 311 -0.12 -21.14 5.12
N ILE A 312 0.59 -20.11 4.64
CA ILE A 312 -0.05 -18.97 3.98
C ILE A 312 -0.78 -19.43 2.71
N LEU A 313 -0.15 -20.28 1.91
CA LEU A 313 -0.75 -20.83 0.70
C LEU A 313 -2.01 -21.64 1.03
N ASP A 314 -1.96 -22.49 2.05
CA ASP A 314 -3.14 -23.25 2.52
C ASP A 314 -4.30 -22.33 2.94
N ASN A 315 -3.99 -21.23 3.63
CA ASN A 315 -4.99 -20.24 4.04
C ASN A 315 -5.61 -19.51 2.85
N LEU A 316 -4.79 -19.02 1.91
CA LEU A 316 -5.26 -18.35 0.69
C LEU A 316 -6.15 -19.28 -0.16
N GLU A 317 -5.79 -20.56 -0.24
CA GLU A 317 -6.64 -21.55 -0.90
C GLU A 317 -8.00 -21.74 -0.22
N MET A 318 -8.06 -21.70 1.11
CA MET A 318 -9.32 -21.78 1.85
C MET A 318 -10.17 -20.53 1.62
N GLU A 319 -9.59 -19.34 1.71
CA GLU A 319 -10.26 -18.06 1.47
C GLU A 319 -10.88 -18.01 0.07
N HIS A 320 -10.12 -18.36 -0.97
CA HIS A 320 -10.63 -18.41 -2.34
C HIS A 320 -11.77 -19.43 -2.53
N LYS A 321 -11.74 -20.57 -1.83
CA LYS A 321 -12.82 -21.57 -1.87
C LYS A 321 -14.08 -21.05 -1.18
N GLU A 322 -13.94 -20.31 -0.09
CA GLU A 322 -15.05 -19.69 0.62
C GLU A 322 -15.71 -18.57 -0.21
N GLU A 323 -14.93 -17.67 -0.81
CA GLU A 323 -15.43 -16.62 -1.70
C GLU A 323 -16.20 -17.19 -2.90
N ALA A 324 -15.62 -18.19 -3.57
CA ALA A 324 -16.28 -18.86 -4.69
C ALA A 324 -17.59 -19.54 -4.28
N SER A 325 -17.69 -20.01 -3.04
CA SER A 325 -18.91 -20.64 -2.50
C SER A 325 -19.99 -19.60 -2.18
N GLN A 326 -19.62 -18.41 -1.70
CA GLN A 326 -20.56 -17.33 -1.40
C GLN A 326 -21.19 -16.73 -2.66
N ASP A 327 -20.43 -16.62 -3.75
CA ASP A 327 -20.93 -16.12 -5.04
C ASP A 327 -22.02 -17.02 -5.67
N ILE A 328 -21.98 -18.33 -5.39
CA ILE A 328 -23.00 -19.27 -5.87
C ILE A 328 -24.33 -19.07 -5.11
N VAL A 329 -24.26 -18.70 -3.83
CA VAL A 329 -25.45 -18.53 -2.97
C VAL A 329 -26.13 -17.17 -3.21
N MET A 330 -25.37 -16.13 -3.59
CA MET A 330 -25.88 -14.80 -3.91
C MET A 330 -26.37 -14.66 -5.36
N SER A 331 -26.99 -15.71 -5.91
CA SER A 331 -27.72 -15.61 -7.19
C SER A 331 -28.69 -14.42 -7.16
N PRO A 332 -28.73 -13.57 -8.20
CA PRO A 332 -29.47 -12.32 -8.16
C PRO A 332 -30.95 -12.59 -7.86
N PRO A 333 -31.60 -11.77 -7.00
CA PRO A 333 -33.03 -11.90 -6.75
C PRO A 333 -33.75 -11.87 -8.10
N GLN A 334 -34.56 -12.90 -8.35
CA GLN A 334 -35.40 -12.98 -9.54
C GLN A 334 -36.10 -11.64 -9.70
N LYS A 335 -35.86 -10.96 -10.84
CA LYS A 335 -36.46 -9.67 -11.16
C LYS A 335 -37.98 -9.80 -11.07
N LEU A 336 -38.55 -9.33 -9.96
CA LEU A 336 -39.98 -9.13 -9.86
C LEU A 336 -40.39 -8.12 -10.95
N PRO A 337 -41.45 -8.40 -11.71
CA PRO A 337 -41.87 -7.53 -12.81
C PRO A 337 -42.18 -6.12 -12.29
N ARG A 338 -41.44 -5.13 -12.82
CA ARG A 338 -41.64 -3.71 -12.55
C ARG A 338 -43.07 -3.33 -12.93
N LYS A 339 -43.91 -2.99 -11.94
CA LYS A 339 -45.11 -2.19 -12.18
C LYS A 339 -44.68 -0.75 -12.47
N SER A 340 -45.14 -0.23 -13.61
CA SER A 340 -44.90 1.13 -14.08
C SER A 340 -45.43 2.16 -13.07
N PRO A 341 -44.64 3.18 -12.67
CA PRO A 341 -45.17 4.25 -11.84
C PRO A 341 -46.00 5.22 -12.69
N ALA A 342 -47.19 5.53 -12.18
CA ALA A 342 -48.06 6.58 -12.70
C ALA A 342 -47.38 7.95 -12.54
N LYS A 343 -47.48 8.78 -13.57
CA LYS A 343 -47.04 10.17 -13.59
C LYS A 343 -47.91 11.00 -12.63
N SER A 344 -47.29 11.67 -11.67
CA SER A 344 -47.86 12.85 -11.04
C SER A 344 -46.78 13.92 -10.95
N GLY A 345 -46.99 15.01 -11.70
CA GLY A 345 -46.15 16.19 -11.67
C GLY A 345 -46.36 17.03 -10.42
N GLY A 346 -45.32 17.76 -10.05
CA GLY A 346 -45.35 18.77 -9.01
C GLY A 346 -44.06 19.57 -9.08
N ALA A 347 -44.09 20.71 -9.77
CA ALA A 347 -43.00 21.67 -9.81
C ALA A 347 -43.00 22.45 -8.48
N GLY A 348 -41.95 22.27 -7.68
CA GLY A 348 -41.68 23.05 -6.47
C GLY A 348 -40.32 23.71 -6.58
N THR A 349 -40.29 25.01 -6.78
CA THR A 349 -39.09 25.85 -6.77
C THR A 349 -38.68 26.17 -5.34
N THR A 350 -37.69 25.46 -4.81
CA THR A 350 -37.05 25.81 -3.53
C THR A 350 -35.82 26.70 -3.76
N LYS A 351 -35.92 27.94 -3.28
CA LYS A 351 -34.78 28.86 -3.11
C LYS A 351 -33.82 28.28 -2.07
N THR A 352 -32.60 27.96 -2.48
CA THR A 352 -31.48 27.65 -1.59
C THR A 352 -30.87 28.95 -1.07
N SER A 353 -31.03 29.21 0.23
CA SER A 353 -30.24 30.22 0.94
C SER A 353 -28.83 29.67 1.16
N LEU A 354 -27.80 30.46 0.82
CA LEU A 354 -26.41 30.17 1.19
C LEU A 354 -26.30 30.06 2.71
N LYS A 355 -26.11 28.84 3.22
CA LYS A 355 -25.69 28.61 4.61
C LYS A 355 -24.24 29.08 4.74
N SER A 356 -23.94 29.73 5.86
CA SER A 356 -22.57 30.03 6.29
C SER A 356 -21.75 28.74 6.30
N VAL A 357 -20.62 28.76 5.60
CA VAL A 357 -19.76 27.59 5.44
C VAL A 357 -18.88 27.47 6.67
N ASN A 358 -19.14 26.45 7.48
CA ASN A 358 -18.36 26.15 8.68
C ASN A 358 -17.14 25.29 8.31
N THR A 359 -15.96 25.72 8.77
CA THR A 359 -14.71 24.97 8.67
C THR A 359 -14.32 24.49 10.07
N ILE A 360 -13.91 23.23 10.20
CA ILE A 360 -13.32 22.71 11.43
C ILE A 360 -11.84 22.53 11.24
N ILE A 361 -11.10 23.02 12.24
CA ILE A 361 -9.68 22.83 12.38
C ILE A 361 -9.51 21.77 13.46
N LEU A 362 -8.99 20.60 13.06
CA LEU A 362 -8.67 19.48 13.93
C LEU A 362 -7.23 19.55 14.42
#